data_AF-A0A918CHG3-F1
#
_entry.id   AF-A0A918CHG3-F1
#
_cell.length_a   1.000
_cell.length_b   1.000
_cell.length_c   1.000
_cell.angle_alpha   90.00
_cell.angle_beta   90.00
_cell.angle_gamma   90.00
#
_symmetry.space_group_name_H-M   'P 1'
#
loop_
_entity.id
_entity.type
_entity.pdbx_description
1 polymer ?
#
loop_
_entity_poly.entity_id
_entity_poly.type
_entity_poly.pdbx_seq_one_letter_code
_entity_poly.pdbx_strand_id
1 'polypeptide(L)'
;MARTFSAEDEEQLRQLHADGVSRNEIARQMGWSVGTITNHARRLGLSFDREATRAAAEARQVDLKDRRQRIQEQLLDLAERTIERAQTRYLVHGFSHTGESVAEWLQQPPAKETKDLTLAASSALTSALKLAQVDAGDEGRENARGLLATLGEAMTAAARELGGDDADEYGS
;
A
#
# COMPACT_ATOMS: atom_id res chain seq x y z
N MET A 1 22.76 -44.98 13.54
CA MET A 1 24.02 -44.21 13.44
C MET A 1 23.67 -42.84 12.86
N ALA A 2 24.15 -41.75 13.46
CA ALA A 2 23.96 -40.43 12.89
C ALA A 2 24.81 -40.32 11.61
N ARG A 3 24.18 -39.99 10.46
CA ARG A 3 24.90 -39.74 9.21
C ARG A 3 25.88 -38.59 9.46
N THR A 4 27.16 -38.81 9.18
CA THR A 4 28.22 -37.81 9.32
C THR A 4 28.60 -37.28 7.94
N PHE A 5 28.90 -35.99 7.85
CA PHE A 5 29.24 -35.33 6.59
C PHE A 5 30.59 -35.85 6.10
N SER A 6 30.61 -36.51 4.94
CA SER A 6 31.79 -37.18 4.39
C SER A 6 32.58 -36.28 3.42
N ALA A 7 33.73 -36.76 2.95
CA ALA A 7 34.48 -36.10 1.88
C ALA A 7 33.72 -36.09 0.54
N GLU A 8 32.89 -37.10 0.27
CA GLU A 8 32.02 -37.15 -0.90
C GLU A 8 30.94 -36.06 -0.83
N ASP A 9 30.36 -35.84 0.36
CA ASP A 9 29.41 -34.74 0.58
C ASP A 9 30.09 -33.37 0.35
N GLU A 10 31.38 -33.21 0.69
CA GLU A 10 32.11 -31.96 0.42
C GLU A 10 32.35 -31.72 -1.07
N GLU A 11 32.67 -32.77 -1.83
CA GLU A 11 32.84 -32.69 -3.29
C GLU A 11 31.51 -32.33 -3.96
N GLN A 12 30.43 -33.01 -3.56
CA GLN A 12 29.10 -32.76 -4.07
C GLN A 12 28.61 -31.34 -3.75
N LEU A 13 28.93 -30.83 -2.56
CA LEU A 13 28.66 -29.44 -2.17
C LEU A 13 29.44 -28.43 -3.03
N ARG A 14 30.71 -28.70 -3.34
CA ARG A 14 31.52 -27.87 -4.25
C ARG A 14 30.96 -27.84 -5.66
N GLN A 15 30.58 -29.01 -6.20
CA GLN A 15 30.00 -29.11 -7.52
C GLN A 15 28.67 -28.35 -7.61
N LEU A 16 27.74 -28.58 -6.68
CA LEU A 16 26.45 -27.90 -6.67
C LEU A 16 26.57 -26.38 -6.46
N HIS A 17 27.58 -25.94 -5.71
CA HIS A 17 27.89 -24.52 -5.56
C HIS A 17 28.42 -23.91 -6.86
N ALA A 18 29.31 -24.60 -7.57
CA ALA A 18 29.82 -24.19 -8.87
C ALA A 18 28.72 -24.14 -9.95
N ASP A 19 27.75 -25.05 -9.88
CA ASP A 19 26.57 -25.09 -10.76
C ASP A 19 25.53 -23.99 -10.42
N GLY A 20 25.79 -23.16 -9.40
CA GLY A 20 24.96 -22.02 -9.03
C GLY A 20 23.68 -22.39 -8.26
N VAL A 21 23.60 -23.60 -7.72
CA VAL A 21 22.40 -24.08 -7.00
C VAL A 21 22.27 -23.34 -5.65
N SER A 22 21.06 -22.90 -5.33
CA SER A 22 20.80 -22.20 -4.06
C SER A 22 21.02 -23.11 -2.85
N ARG A 23 21.52 -22.55 -1.74
CA ARG A 23 21.77 -23.27 -0.49
C ARG A 23 20.60 -24.15 -0.01
N ASN A 24 19.37 -23.63 -0.10
CA ASN A 24 18.18 -24.35 0.37
C ASN A 24 17.88 -25.56 -0.53
N GLU A 25 18.18 -25.45 -1.81
CA GLU A 25 17.99 -26.53 -2.78
C GLU A 25 19.08 -27.60 -2.61
N ILE A 26 20.33 -27.21 -2.38
CA ILE A 26 21.43 -28.14 -2.02
C ILE A 26 21.08 -28.95 -0.77
N ALA A 27 20.55 -28.29 0.26
CA ALA A 27 20.12 -28.95 1.50
C ALA A 27 19.05 -30.03 1.24
N ARG A 28 18.07 -29.75 0.36
CA ARG A 28 17.04 -30.71 -0.04
C ARG A 28 17.62 -31.87 -0.83
N GLN A 29 18.49 -31.59 -1.81
CA GLN A 29 19.05 -32.61 -2.70
C GLN A 29 19.98 -33.58 -1.97
N MET A 30 20.82 -33.08 -1.06
CA MET A 30 21.75 -33.93 -0.30
C MET A 30 21.12 -34.57 0.95
N GLY A 31 19.91 -34.11 1.33
CA GLY A 31 19.21 -34.55 2.54
C GLY A 31 19.85 -34.05 3.83
N TRP A 32 20.48 -32.88 3.80
CA TRP A 32 21.12 -32.25 4.96
C TRP A 32 20.36 -31.01 5.44
N SER A 33 20.52 -30.64 6.71
CA SER A 33 19.95 -29.39 7.20
C SER A 33 20.64 -28.18 6.56
N VAL A 34 19.91 -27.07 6.41
CA VAL A 34 20.46 -25.80 5.88
C VAL A 34 21.63 -25.30 6.75
N GLY A 35 21.58 -25.54 8.07
CA GLY A 35 22.66 -25.19 9.00
C GLY A 35 23.93 -26.00 8.76
N THR A 36 23.79 -27.30 8.48
CA THR A 36 24.90 -28.19 8.11
C THR A 36 25.59 -27.68 6.85
N ILE A 37 24.84 -27.46 5.76
CA ILE A 37 25.37 -26.96 4.49
C ILE A 37 26.06 -25.60 4.68
N THR A 38 25.49 -24.68 5.47
CA THR A 38 26.11 -23.36 5.73
C THR A 38 27.46 -23.50 6.45
N ASN A 39 27.55 -24.36 7.46
CA ASN A 39 28.78 -24.56 8.21
C ASN A 39 29.89 -25.18 7.35
N HIS A 40 29.55 -26.18 6.54
CA HIS A 40 30.51 -26.84 5.65
C HIS A 40 30.92 -25.94 4.48
N ALA A 41 29.98 -25.21 3.87
CA ALA A 41 30.30 -24.24 2.82
C ALA A 41 31.25 -23.14 3.32
N ARG A 42 31.02 -22.61 4.54
CA ARG A 42 31.93 -21.65 5.17
C ARG A 42 33.31 -22.24 5.41
N ARG A 43 33.40 -23.51 5.86
CA ARG A 43 34.67 -24.22 6.04
C ARG A 43 35.43 -24.39 4.73
N LEU A 44 34.69 -24.60 3.64
CA LEU A 44 35.24 -24.75 2.28
C LEU A 44 35.48 -23.41 1.56
N GLY A 45 35.19 -22.27 2.19
CA GLY A 45 35.33 -20.94 1.59
C GLY A 45 34.28 -20.62 0.52
N LEU A 46 33.21 -21.40 0.42
CA LEU A 46 32.13 -21.20 -0.53
C LEU A 46 31.16 -20.14 0.00
N SER A 47 30.96 -19.06 -0.77
CA SER A 47 29.97 -18.03 -0.48
C SER A 47 28.72 -18.28 -1.32
N PHE A 48 27.59 -18.55 -0.68
CA PHE A 48 26.29 -18.51 -1.36
C PHE A 48 25.93 -17.05 -1.54
N ASP A 49 26.31 -16.53 -2.70
CA ASP A 49 26.41 -15.11 -2.89
C ASP A 49 25.04 -14.43 -2.77
N ARG A 50 25.02 -13.41 -1.92
CA ARG A 50 23.86 -12.57 -1.66
C ARG A 50 23.52 -11.71 -2.87
N GLU A 51 24.38 -11.66 -3.89
CA GLU A 51 24.18 -10.90 -5.12
C GLU A 51 22.95 -11.33 -5.91
N ALA A 52 22.69 -12.62 -6.11
CA ALA A 52 21.48 -13.08 -6.80
C ALA A 52 20.21 -12.72 -6.01
N THR A 53 20.29 -12.72 -4.67
CA THR A 53 19.18 -12.31 -3.80
C THR A 53 19.02 -10.79 -3.76
N ARG A 54 20.13 -10.05 -3.82
CA ARG A 54 20.16 -8.58 -3.89
C ARG A 54 19.62 -8.09 -5.21
N ALA A 55 20.05 -8.63 -6.35
CA ALA A 55 19.51 -8.31 -7.67
C ALA A 55 18.02 -8.63 -7.76
N ALA A 56 17.57 -9.77 -7.22
CA ALA A 56 16.14 -10.10 -7.15
C ALA A 56 15.35 -9.16 -6.21
N ALA A 57 15.96 -8.72 -5.10
CA ALA A 57 15.35 -7.76 -4.19
C ALA A 57 15.28 -6.35 -4.79
N GLU A 58 16.32 -5.92 -5.49
CA GLU A 58 16.40 -4.65 -6.23
C GLU A 58 15.36 -4.62 -7.36
N ALA A 59 15.29 -5.68 -8.17
CA ALA A 59 14.26 -5.83 -9.20
C ALA A 59 12.84 -5.75 -8.59
N ARG A 60 12.59 -6.46 -7.48
CA ARG A 60 11.31 -6.37 -6.76
C ARG A 60 11.03 -4.98 -6.21
N GLN A 61 12.05 -4.25 -5.74
CA GLN A 61 11.86 -2.87 -5.26
C GLN A 61 11.47 -1.93 -6.41
N VAL A 62 12.08 -2.09 -7.58
CA VAL A 62 11.69 -1.36 -8.81
C VAL A 62 10.25 -1.69 -9.18
N ASP A 63 9.89 -2.98 -9.26
CA ASP A 63 8.52 -3.41 -9.59
C ASP A 63 7.48 -2.86 -8.60
N LEU A 64 7.82 -2.86 -7.31
CA LEU A 64 6.95 -2.34 -6.26
C LEU A 64 6.81 -0.81 -6.33
N LYS A 65 7.86 -0.09 -6.70
CA LYS A 65 7.81 1.36 -6.91
C LYS A 65 6.91 1.69 -8.10
N ASP A 66 7.09 1.01 -9.23
CA ASP A 66 6.26 1.21 -10.42
C ASP A 66 4.79 0.87 -10.15
N ARG A 67 4.53 -0.15 -9.33
CA ARG A 67 3.16 -0.48 -8.92
C ARG A 67 2.56 0.57 -8.00
N ARG A 68 3.34 1.13 -7.06
CA ARG A 68 2.87 2.22 -6.18
C ARG A 68 2.55 3.48 -6.98
N GLN A 69 3.41 3.87 -7.90
CA GLN A 69 3.19 5.04 -8.75
C GLN A 69 1.89 4.89 -9.55
N ARG A 70 1.65 3.74 -10.18
CA ARG A 70 0.39 3.47 -10.90
C ARG A 70 -0.85 3.56 -10.00
N ILE A 71 -0.78 3.05 -8.77
CA ILE A 71 -1.90 3.16 -7.82
C ILE A 71 -2.10 4.62 -7.40
N GLN A 72 -1.02 5.38 -7.20
CA GLN A 72 -1.11 6.80 -6.87
C GLN A 72 -1.82 7.58 -7.98
N GLU A 73 -1.45 7.36 -9.25
CA GLU A 73 -2.13 7.97 -10.41
C GLU A 73 -3.63 7.63 -10.42
N GLN A 74 -3.99 6.35 -10.22
CA GLN A 74 -5.39 5.92 -10.16
C GLN A 74 -6.18 6.57 -9.01
N LEU A 75 -5.54 6.82 -7.87
CA LEU A 75 -6.18 7.49 -6.74
C LEU A 75 -6.39 8.98 -7.00
N LEU A 76 -5.48 9.64 -7.72
CA LEU A 76 -5.64 11.03 -8.15
C LEU A 76 -6.79 11.14 -9.16
N ASP A 77 -6.81 10.27 -10.17
CA ASP A 77 -7.91 10.19 -11.15
C ASP A 77 -9.27 9.96 -10.46
N LEU A 78 -9.30 9.10 -9.45
CA LEU A 78 -10.51 8.85 -8.67
C LEU A 78 -10.94 10.12 -7.93
N ALA A 79 -10.01 10.81 -7.26
CA ALA A 79 -10.32 12.05 -6.55
C ALA A 79 -10.90 13.12 -7.49
N GLU A 80 -10.28 13.32 -8.66
CA GLU A 80 -10.75 14.25 -9.69
C GLU A 80 -12.18 13.93 -10.15
N ARG A 81 -12.44 12.68 -10.54
CA ARG A 81 -13.78 12.23 -10.95
C ARG A 81 -14.83 12.42 -9.86
N THR A 82 -14.44 12.21 -8.61
CA THR A 82 -15.37 12.31 -7.48
C THR A 82 -15.71 13.78 -7.17
N ILE A 83 -14.73 14.67 -7.28
CA ILE A 83 -14.93 16.13 -7.16
C ILE A 83 -15.80 16.64 -8.31
N GLU A 84 -15.52 16.22 -9.54
CA GLU A 84 -16.36 16.55 -10.71
C GLU A 84 -17.80 16.08 -10.49
N ARG A 85 -17.98 14.84 -10.01
CA ARG A 85 -19.32 14.30 -9.72
C ARG A 85 -20.06 15.13 -8.67
N ALA A 86 -19.36 15.66 -7.68
CA ALA A 86 -19.91 16.51 -6.62
C ALA A 86 -20.38 17.88 -7.13
N GLN A 87 -19.96 18.29 -8.32
CA GLN A 87 -20.28 19.59 -8.93
C GLN A 87 -21.17 19.45 -10.18
N THR A 88 -21.47 18.22 -10.57
CA THR A 88 -22.24 17.92 -11.79
C THR A 88 -23.70 17.64 -11.46
N ARG A 89 -24.56 17.89 -12.46
CA ARG A 89 -26.00 17.60 -12.43
C ARG A 89 -26.33 16.24 -11.82
N TYR A 90 -27.37 16.19 -11.01
CA TYR A 90 -27.76 15.01 -10.26
C TYR A 90 -29.27 14.76 -10.39
N LEU A 91 -29.66 13.52 -10.67
CA LEU A 91 -31.07 13.11 -10.70
C LEU A 91 -31.46 12.58 -9.33
N VAL A 92 -32.39 13.26 -8.66
CA VAL A 92 -32.96 12.80 -7.39
C VAL A 92 -34.25 12.07 -7.66
N HIS A 93 -34.44 10.93 -7.00
CA HIS A 93 -35.70 10.20 -6.97
C HIS A 93 -36.35 10.39 -5.60
N GLY A 94 -37.64 10.68 -5.59
CA GLY A 94 -38.41 10.84 -4.36
C GLY A 94 -39.87 10.51 -4.56
N PHE A 95 -40.66 10.81 -3.53
CA PHE A 95 -42.11 10.72 -3.58
C PHE A 95 -42.71 12.10 -3.28
N SER A 96 -43.74 12.45 -4.04
CA SER A 96 -44.54 13.64 -3.74
C SER A 96 -45.35 13.43 -2.46
N HIS A 97 -45.94 14.52 -1.95
CA HIS A 97 -46.88 14.44 -0.83
C HIS A 97 -48.15 13.63 -1.15
N THR A 98 -48.42 13.36 -2.43
CA THR A 98 -49.54 12.52 -2.91
C THR A 98 -49.13 11.05 -3.09
N GLY A 99 -47.87 10.69 -2.83
CA GLY A 99 -47.35 9.32 -2.96
C GLY A 99 -46.91 8.93 -4.38
N GLU A 100 -46.91 9.86 -5.32
CA GLU A 100 -46.42 9.62 -6.68
C GLU A 100 -44.90 9.68 -6.71
N SER A 101 -44.26 8.81 -7.51
CA SER A 101 -42.82 8.87 -7.71
C SER A 101 -42.46 10.06 -8.59
N VAL A 102 -41.54 10.89 -8.11
CA VAL A 102 -41.05 12.07 -8.83
C VAL A 102 -39.54 11.92 -9.02
N ALA A 103 -39.06 12.35 -10.18
CA ALA A 103 -37.64 12.47 -10.46
C ALA A 103 -37.34 13.90 -10.92
N GLU A 104 -36.39 14.55 -10.25
CA GLU A 104 -36.00 15.94 -10.53
C GLU A 104 -34.50 16.04 -10.75
N TRP A 105 -34.12 16.81 -11.77
CA TRP A 105 -32.73 17.11 -12.06
C TRP A 105 -32.29 18.36 -11.31
N LEU A 106 -31.37 18.19 -10.35
CA LEU A 106 -30.69 19.28 -9.67
C LEU A 106 -29.42 19.67 -10.41
N GLN A 107 -29.04 20.95 -10.36
CA GLN A 107 -27.79 21.45 -10.96
C GLN A 107 -26.55 20.82 -10.32
N GLN A 108 -26.63 20.47 -9.04
CA GLN A 108 -25.60 19.79 -8.28
C GLN A 108 -26.26 18.77 -7.33
N PRO A 109 -25.51 17.78 -6.81
CA PRO A 109 -26.05 16.82 -5.86
C PRO A 109 -26.56 17.48 -4.59
N PRO A 110 -27.51 16.87 -3.86
CA PRO A 110 -27.91 17.37 -2.55
C PRO A 110 -26.73 17.38 -1.57
N ALA A 111 -26.90 18.10 -0.45
CA ALA A 111 -25.81 18.34 0.50
C ALA A 111 -25.19 17.05 1.07
N LYS A 112 -26.01 16.03 1.33
CA LYS A 112 -25.55 14.74 1.85
C LYS A 112 -24.66 14.01 0.84
N GLU A 113 -25.10 13.91 -0.40
CA GLU A 113 -24.37 13.27 -1.49
C GLU A 113 -23.09 14.05 -1.80
N THR A 114 -23.14 15.38 -1.75
CA THR A 114 -21.96 16.24 -1.92
C THR A 114 -20.92 16.00 -0.82
N LYS A 115 -21.37 15.87 0.44
CA LYS A 115 -20.51 15.52 1.58
C LYS A 115 -19.86 14.15 1.37
N ASP A 116 -20.64 13.13 0.98
CA ASP A 116 -20.13 11.77 0.77
C ASP A 116 -19.10 11.72 -0.37
N LEU A 117 -19.35 12.41 -1.48
CA LEU A 117 -18.41 12.53 -2.60
C LEU A 117 -17.12 13.27 -2.20
N THR A 118 -17.25 14.38 -1.47
CA THR A 118 -16.09 15.16 -1.01
C THR A 118 -15.23 14.36 -0.02
N LEU A 119 -15.87 13.58 0.86
CA LEU A 119 -15.18 12.69 1.80
C LEU A 119 -14.43 11.57 1.06
N ALA A 120 -15.05 10.97 0.06
CA ALA A 120 -14.41 9.96 -0.78
C ALA A 120 -13.18 10.51 -1.53
N ALA A 121 -13.30 11.71 -2.11
CA ALA A 121 -12.18 12.40 -2.75
C ALA A 121 -11.03 12.67 -1.77
N SER A 122 -11.35 13.15 -0.56
CA SER A 122 -10.36 13.44 0.49
C SER A 122 -9.60 12.19 0.94
N SER A 123 -10.30 11.05 1.03
CA SER A 123 -9.69 9.76 1.38
C SER A 123 -8.74 9.25 0.28
N ALA A 124 -9.13 9.41 -1.00
CA ALA A 124 -8.29 9.06 -2.14
C ALA A 124 -7.00 9.90 -2.18
N LEU A 125 -7.10 11.22 -2.01
CA LEU A 125 -5.95 12.14 -1.93
C LEU A 125 -5.02 11.80 -0.75
N THR A 126 -5.58 11.51 0.42
CA THR A 126 -4.80 11.11 1.60
C THR A 126 -4.03 9.82 1.34
N SER A 127 -4.66 8.84 0.67
CA SER A 127 -4.02 7.57 0.32
C SER A 127 -2.93 7.74 -0.73
N ALA A 128 -3.15 8.59 -1.75
CA ALA A 128 -2.15 8.95 -2.75
C ALA A 128 -0.93 9.63 -2.11
N LEU A 129 -1.16 10.57 -1.18
CA LEU A 129 -0.08 11.22 -0.45
C LEU A 129 0.73 10.22 0.37
N LYS A 130 0.08 9.31 1.11
CA LYS A 130 0.78 8.26 1.86
C LYS A 130 1.65 7.36 0.98
N LEU A 131 1.22 7.04 -0.24
CA LEU A 131 2.03 6.28 -1.19
C LEU A 131 3.25 7.09 -1.64
N ALA A 132 3.07 8.37 -1.98
CA ALA A 132 4.17 9.26 -2.34
C ALA A 132 5.21 9.38 -1.20
N GLN A 133 4.76 9.36 0.07
CA GLN A 133 5.66 9.37 1.22
C GLN A 133 6.57 8.15 1.27
N VAL A 134 6.03 6.96 0.99
CA VAL A 134 6.83 5.72 0.99
C VAL A 134 8.00 5.83 -0.01
N ASP A 135 7.81 6.56 -1.10
CA ASP A 135 8.82 6.74 -2.15
C ASP A 135 9.79 7.91 -1.88
N ALA A 136 9.49 8.82 -0.95
CA ALA A 136 10.25 10.05 -0.70
C ALA A 136 11.51 9.89 0.18
N GLY A 137 11.92 8.66 0.52
CA GLY A 137 13.08 8.40 1.40
C GLY A 137 12.83 8.76 2.88
N ASP A 138 13.84 8.71 3.74
CA ASP A 138 13.67 9.03 5.18
C ASP A 138 13.31 10.51 5.42
N GLU A 139 13.99 11.44 4.75
CA GLU A 139 13.76 12.89 4.91
C GLU A 139 12.40 13.34 4.35
N GLY A 140 11.97 12.77 3.21
CA GLY A 140 10.67 13.08 2.64
C GLY A 140 9.50 12.50 3.45
N ARG A 141 9.70 11.35 4.11
CA ARG A 141 8.69 10.75 5.00
C ARG A 141 8.44 11.59 6.24
N GLU A 142 9.47 12.16 6.84
CA GLU A 142 9.34 12.98 8.05
C GLU A 142 8.59 14.28 7.76
N ASN A 143 8.97 14.99 6.70
CA ASN A 143 8.28 16.21 6.26
C ASN A 143 6.80 15.96 5.95
N ALA A 144 6.51 14.88 5.25
CA ALA A 144 5.15 14.61 4.81
C ALA A 144 4.25 14.04 5.94
N ARG A 145 4.83 13.35 6.94
CA ARG A 145 4.12 13.02 8.20
C ARG A 145 3.70 14.29 8.94
N GLY A 146 4.57 15.29 9.01
CA GLY A 146 4.24 16.60 9.59
C GLY A 146 3.05 17.24 8.89
N LEU A 147 3.07 17.33 7.55
CA LEU A 147 1.98 17.90 6.75
C LEU A 147 0.64 17.16 6.94
N LEU A 148 0.67 15.83 7.00
CA LEU A 148 -0.54 15.03 7.24
C LEU A 148 -1.10 15.21 8.65
N ALA A 149 -0.24 15.32 9.66
CA ALA A 149 -0.66 15.59 11.03
C ALA A 149 -1.36 16.96 11.10
N THR A 150 -0.77 17.99 10.50
CA THR A 150 -1.36 19.32 10.43
C THR A 150 -2.70 19.31 9.68
N LEU A 151 -2.80 18.58 8.56
CA LEU A 151 -4.05 18.46 7.80
C LEU A 151 -5.13 17.74 8.61
N GLY A 152 -4.78 16.65 9.31
CA GLY A 152 -5.71 15.92 10.18
C GLY A 152 -6.24 16.76 11.34
N GLU A 153 -5.37 17.56 11.96
CA GLU A 153 -5.76 18.53 12.99
C GLU A 153 -6.69 19.59 12.43
N ALA A 154 -6.38 20.17 11.26
CA ALA A 154 -7.21 21.17 10.61
C ALA A 154 -8.59 20.62 10.22
N MET A 155 -8.66 19.41 9.68
CA MET A 155 -9.93 18.75 9.36
C MET A 155 -10.76 18.46 10.61
N THR A 156 -10.12 18.05 11.71
CA THR A 156 -10.81 17.79 12.98
C THR A 156 -11.32 19.08 13.62
N ALA A 157 -10.56 20.18 13.54
CA ALA A 157 -10.98 21.49 14.00
C ALA A 157 -12.20 21.98 13.21
N ALA A 158 -12.13 21.94 11.88
CA ALA A 158 -13.25 22.31 11.00
C ALA A 158 -14.50 21.45 11.26
N ALA A 159 -14.33 20.15 11.52
CA ALA A 159 -15.45 19.26 11.84
C ALA A 159 -16.12 19.60 13.19
N ARG A 160 -15.38 20.09 14.18
CA ARG A 160 -15.96 20.56 15.46
C ARG A 160 -16.70 21.88 15.30
N GLU A 161 -16.14 22.79 14.50
CA GLU A 161 -16.74 24.09 14.22
C GLU A 161 -18.05 23.94 13.44
N LEU A 162 -18.10 23.01 12.47
CA LEU A 162 -19.30 22.68 11.70
C LEU A 162 -20.31 21.80 12.46
N GLY A 163 -19.88 21.06 13.50
CA GLY A 163 -20.74 20.21 14.31
C GLY A 163 -21.29 20.88 15.58
N GLY A 164 -20.99 22.16 15.78
CA GLY A 164 -21.29 22.91 17.00
C GLY A 164 -22.59 23.71 17.02
N ASP A 165 -23.44 23.64 15.99
CA ASP A 165 -24.58 24.57 15.81
C ASP A 165 -25.97 23.92 15.74
N ASP A 166 -26.08 22.59 15.91
CA ASP A 166 -27.37 21.87 15.79
C ASP A 166 -28.05 21.53 17.13
N ALA A 167 -27.58 22.04 18.28
CA ALA A 167 -28.06 21.61 19.60
C ALA A 167 -29.07 22.53 20.30
N ASP A 168 -29.26 23.79 19.88
CA ASP A 168 -29.95 24.78 20.74
C ASP A 168 -31.23 25.44 20.15
N GLU A 169 -31.77 25.01 18.99
CA GLU A 169 -32.92 25.70 18.35
C GLU A 169 -34.24 24.92 18.24
N TYR A 170 -34.54 24.01 19.18
CA TYR A 170 -35.91 23.50 19.36
C TYR A 170 -36.25 23.29 20.85
N GLY A 171 -36.30 24.39 21.60
CA GLY A 171 -36.64 24.41 23.01
C GLY A 171 -37.42 25.66 23.40
N SER A 172 -38.65 25.82 22.88
CA SER A 172 -39.74 26.62 23.48
C SER A 172 -41.09 26.16 22.95
#